data_AF-G8JMK2-F1
#
_entry.id   AF-G8JMK2-F1
#
_cell.length_a   1.000
_cell.length_b   1.000
_cell.length_c   1.000
_cell.angle_alpha   90.00
_cell.angle_beta   90.00
_cell.angle_gamma   90.00
#
_symmetry.space_group_name_H-M   'P 1'
#
loop_
_entity.id
_entity.type
_entity.pdbx_description
1 polymer ?
#
loop_
_entity_poly.entity_id
_entity_poly.type
_entity_poly.pdbx_seq_one_letter_code
_entity_poly.pdbx_strand_id
1 'polypeptide(L)'
;MKSFFFVSVSVAISQAAVIKREGTCSFPNSNGMVAVQTKGKNGGWAMSSDQECTYGSYCPYACPPGQLMGQWDQSSTSYTYPGSMNGGLYCDENGNLQKPNKNQAYCYEGKGTLSAFNKAGSQVAFCQTVLPGNEEMLIPTVVGGGSTQPLAVPGPDYWAGTAAHYYINPPGVSAQEGCIWGSESNARGNWAPYVAGVNQDSNGNTFVQISWNPIFLGSSLSGNKPNYGVKITCDNEEDCVGAPCSIDPSKSGANEVQGASSTGAGNANFCVVTAKNGAKAKIEVFSVGSGSNSKRDVEHHVHKYANQTSESTTTLSN
;
A
#
# COMPACT_ATOMS: atom_id res chain seq x y z
N MET A 1 73.06 -0.53 -46.99
CA MET A 1 72.33 -0.62 -45.71
C MET A 1 72.13 0.79 -45.17
N LYS A 2 70.93 1.36 -45.29
CA LYS A 2 70.50 2.56 -44.55
C LYS A 2 69.03 2.35 -44.21
N SER A 3 68.77 1.82 -43.01
CA SER A 3 67.41 1.71 -42.46
C SER A 3 66.91 3.09 -42.08
N PHE A 4 65.82 3.52 -42.70
CA PHE A 4 65.04 4.66 -42.25
C PHE A 4 64.05 4.19 -41.17
N PHE A 5 64.21 4.68 -39.95
CA PHE A 5 63.22 4.53 -38.88
C PHE A 5 62.12 5.58 -39.09
N PHE A 6 60.89 5.14 -39.34
CA PHE A 6 59.71 5.99 -39.23
C PHE A 6 59.23 5.97 -37.77
N VAL A 7 59.28 7.13 -37.11
CA VAL A 7 58.66 7.34 -35.80
C VAL A 7 57.21 7.76 -36.05
N SER A 8 56.26 6.86 -35.82
CA SER A 8 54.83 7.19 -35.78
C SER A 8 54.50 7.85 -34.44
N VAL A 9 54.08 9.12 -34.48
CA VAL A 9 53.50 9.82 -33.34
C VAL A 9 52.02 9.44 -33.27
N SER A 10 51.66 8.59 -32.30
CA SER A 10 50.26 8.30 -31.99
C SER A 10 49.69 9.42 -31.12
N VAL A 11 48.75 10.20 -31.68
CA VAL A 11 47.96 11.17 -30.91
C VAL A 11 46.89 10.40 -30.13
N ALA A 12 47.03 10.34 -28.81
CA ALA A 12 46.00 9.83 -27.92
C ALA A 12 44.88 10.87 -27.80
N ILE A 13 43.73 10.61 -28.43
CA ILE A 13 42.52 11.40 -28.22
C ILE A 13 41.95 10.99 -26.86
N SER A 14 42.07 11.88 -25.86
CA SER A 14 41.34 11.73 -24.60
C SER A 14 39.84 11.79 -24.89
N GLN A 15 39.13 10.68 -24.67
CA GLN A 15 37.68 10.70 -24.56
C GLN A 15 37.32 11.55 -23.34
N ALA A 16 36.74 12.73 -23.58
CA ALA A 16 36.12 13.50 -22.50
C ALA A 16 35.04 12.60 -21.87
N ALA A 17 35.17 12.33 -20.57
CA ALA A 17 34.12 11.66 -19.82
C ALA A 17 32.84 12.50 -19.97
N VAL A 18 31.80 11.90 -20.55
CA VAL A 18 30.47 12.53 -20.62
C VAL A 18 30.00 12.70 -19.18
N ILE A 19 30.05 13.93 -18.68
CA ILE A 19 29.46 14.27 -17.37
C ILE A 19 27.94 14.05 -17.54
N LYS A 20 27.41 12.97 -16.94
CA LYS A 20 25.96 12.79 -16.86
C LYS A 20 25.37 14.01 -16.18
N ARG A 21 24.32 14.59 -16.75
CA ARG A 21 23.61 15.68 -16.10
C ARG A 21 22.95 15.10 -14.86
N GLU A 22 23.29 15.63 -13.70
CA GLU A 22 22.54 15.32 -12.47
C GLU A 22 21.19 16.04 -12.55
N GLY A 23 20.11 15.32 -12.24
CA GLY A 23 18.75 15.85 -12.30
C GLY A 23 17.70 14.81 -11.92
N THR A 24 16.45 15.26 -11.79
CA THR A 24 15.31 14.46 -11.33
C THR A 24 14.07 14.69 -12.19
N CYS A 25 13.20 13.68 -12.32
CA CYS A 25 11.87 13.86 -12.89
C CYS A 25 10.83 14.12 -11.79
N SER A 26 10.01 15.16 -11.98
CA SER A 26 8.88 15.44 -11.09
C SER A 26 7.74 14.45 -11.29
N PHE A 27 7.05 14.10 -10.21
CA PHE A 27 5.84 13.29 -10.29
C PHE A 27 4.76 14.03 -11.10
N PRO A 28 4.20 13.40 -12.15
CA PRO A 28 3.33 14.11 -13.09
C PRO A 28 1.92 14.42 -12.56
N ASN A 29 1.48 13.74 -11.49
CA ASN A 29 0.15 13.87 -10.90
C ASN A 29 -1.00 13.88 -11.95
N SER A 30 -0.90 12.98 -12.93
CA SER A 30 -1.81 12.89 -14.07
C SER A 30 -2.03 11.43 -14.48
N ASN A 31 -2.86 11.17 -15.49
CA ASN A 31 -3.13 9.83 -16.04
C ASN A 31 -3.61 8.79 -15.00
N GLY A 32 -4.35 9.24 -13.99
CA GLY A 32 -4.90 8.39 -12.93
C GLY A 32 -3.90 7.99 -11.84
N MET A 33 -2.63 8.36 -11.95
CA MET A 33 -1.64 8.11 -10.90
C MET A 33 -1.94 8.95 -9.66
N VAL A 34 -1.68 8.40 -8.48
CA VAL A 34 -1.87 9.09 -7.20
C VAL A 34 -0.53 9.31 -6.52
N ALA A 35 -0.36 10.48 -5.92
CA ALA A 35 0.88 10.81 -5.21
C ALA A 35 0.97 10.03 -3.90
N VAL A 36 2.12 9.40 -3.65
CA VAL A 36 2.50 8.87 -2.34
C VAL A 36 3.41 9.87 -1.66
N GLN A 37 3.01 10.36 -0.49
CA GLN A 37 3.80 11.30 0.35
C GLN A 37 4.46 12.45 -0.46
N THR A 38 3.85 13.63 -0.46
CA THR A 38 4.35 14.76 -1.28
C THR A 38 5.40 15.63 -0.59
N LYS A 39 5.69 15.41 0.70
CA LYS A 39 6.59 16.26 1.49
C LYS A 39 8.06 15.82 1.45
N GLY A 40 8.33 14.57 1.09
CA GLY A 40 9.68 14.02 0.99
C GLY A 40 10.36 14.35 -0.34
N LYS A 41 11.60 13.88 -0.48
CA LYS A 41 12.37 13.94 -1.74
C LYS A 41 11.72 13.12 -2.86
N ASN A 42 10.95 12.10 -2.49
CA ASN A 42 10.19 11.29 -3.43
C ASN A 42 9.10 12.09 -4.15
N GLY A 43 8.66 13.24 -3.60
CA GLY A 43 7.84 14.20 -4.33
C GLY A 43 6.53 13.64 -4.91
N GLY A 44 5.97 12.58 -4.33
CA GLY A 44 4.78 11.89 -4.84
C GLY A 44 5.04 10.53 -5.51
N TRP A 45 6.29 10.20 -5.86
CA TRP A 45 6.65 8.87 -6.33
C TRP A 45 6.49 7.84 -5.21
N ALA A 46 6.15 6.60 -5.59
CA ALA A 46 6.04 5.46 -4.67
C ALA A 46 7.45 4.92 -4.36
N MET A 47 8.27 5.77 -3.76
CA MET A 47 9.68 5.54 -3.39
C MET A 47 9.88 6.01 -1.94
N SER A 48 10.94 5.56 -1.28
CA SER A 48 11.25 5.96 0.09
C SER A 48 11.30 7.48 0.21
N SER A 49 10.88 8.06 1.34
CA SER A 49 10.72 9.52 1.47
C SER A 49 11.99 10.34 1.24
N ASP A 50 13.17 9.71 1.31
CA ASP A 50 14.50 10.26 1.12
C ASP A 50 15.10 9.94 -0.27
N GLN A 51 14.39 9.20 -1.11
CA GLN A 51 14.79 8.87 -2.47
C GLN A 51 14.24 9.87 -3.49
N GLU A 52 14.97 10.09 -4.58
CA GLU A 52 14.58 10.94 -5.70
C GLU A 52 14.42 10.10 -6.96
N CYS A 53 13.48 10.48 -7.83
CA CYS A 53 13.38 9.93 -9.18
C CYS A 53 14.45 10.58 -10.07
N THR A 54 15.67 10.02 -10.04
CA THR A 54 16.83 10.59 -10.75
C THR A 54 16.84 10.25 -12.24
N TYR A 55 17.57 11.04 -13.02
CA TYR A 55 17.84 10.73 -14.43
C TYR A 55 18.48 9.34 -14.57
N GLY A 56 18.02 8.60 -15.58
CA GLY A 56 18.45 7.24 -15.86
C GLY A 56 17.85 6.17 -14.96
N SER A 57 16.85 6.49 -14.13
CA SER A 57 16.22 5.54 -13.20
C SER A 57 14.74 5.28 -13.51
N TYR A 58 14.26 4.12 -13.06
CA TYR A 58 12.84 3.79 -12.99
C TYR A 58 12.22 4.37 -11.72
N CYS A 59 11.03 4.95 -11.85
CA CYS A 59 10.33 5.68 -10.82
C CYS A 59 8.93 5.08 -10.61
N PRO A 60 8.77 4.20 -9.61
CA PRO A 60 7.49 3.60 -9.26
C PRO A 60 6.47 4.65 -8.83
N TYR A 61 5.20 4.42 -9.17
CA TYR A 61 4.08 5.28 -8.79
C TYR A 61 2.90 4.47 -8.24
N ALA A 62 1.98 5.14 -7.56
CA ALA A 62 0.77 4.51 -7.05
C ALA A 62 -0.42 4.69 -7.99
N CYS A 63 -1.35 3.74 -7.89
CA CYS A 63 -2.65 3.78 -8.54
C CYS A 63 -3.77 3.87 -7.49
N PRO A 64 -4.99 4.28 -7.86
CA PRO A 64 -6.14 4.33 -6.96
C PRO A 64 -6.44 2.95 -6.34
N PRO A 65 -7.16 2.90 -5.20
CA PRO A 65 -7.56 1.64 -4.59
C PRO A 65 -8.21 0.67 -5.58
N GLY A 66 -7.79 -0.59 -5.57
CA GLY A 66 -8.26 -1.63 -6.50
C GLY A 66 -7.46 -1.75 -7.80
N GLN A 67 -6.67 -0.73 -8.16
CA GLN A 67 -5.88 -0.72 -9.40
C GLN A 67 -4.41 -1.09 -9.16
N LEU A 68 -3.76 -1.58 -10.23
CA LEU A 68 -2.37 -1.99 -10.27
C LEU A 68 -1.56 -1.04 -11.15
N MET A 69 -0.27 -0.89 -10.82
CA MET A 69 0.70 -0.19 -11.67
C MET A 69 0.89 -0.98 -12.97
N GLY A 70 0.74 -0.33 -14.11
CA GLY A 70 0.84 -0.95 -15.43
C GLY A 70 2.17 -0.75 -16.16
N GLN A 71 3.16 -0.14 -15.51
CA GLN A 71 4.41 0.24 -16.15
C GLN A 71 5.60 -0.26 -15.33
N TRP A 72 6.59 -0.82 -16.01
CA TRP A 72 7.86 -1.32 -15.47
C TRP A 72 8.79 -1.63 -16.65
N ASP A 73 10.05 -1.94 -16.38
CA ASP A 73 11.00 -2.43 -17.38
C ASP A 73 10.51 -3.73 -18.04
N GLN A 74 10.19 -3.69 -19.33
CA GLN A 74 9.67 -4.85 -20.04
C GLN A 74 10.66 -6.04 -20.11
N SER A 75 11.94 -5.81 -19.85
CA SER A 75 12.94 -6.88 -19.75
C SER A 75 12.95 -7.56 -18.36
N SER A 76 12.34 -6.93 -17.35
CA SER A 76 12.17 -7.48 -16.00
C SER A 76 11.03 -8.50 -15.99
N THR A 77 11.37 -9.76 -16.24
CA THR A 77 10.42 -10.88 -16.33
C THR A 77 10.46 -11.81 -15.11
N SER A 78 11.38 -11.60 -14.18
CA SER A 78 11.54 -12.40 -12.97
C SER A 78 11.73 -11.51 -11.75
N TYR A 79 11.45 -12.08 -10.58
CA TYR A 79 11.75 -11.45 -9.29
C TYR A 79 13.26 -11.54 -9.01
N THR A 80 14.06 -10.70 -9.67
CA THR A 80 15.51 -10.73 -9.56
C THR A 80 16.10 -9.32 -9.63
N TYR A 81 16.97 -8.99 -8.67
CA TYR A 81 17.69 -7.72 -8.66
C TYR A 81 18.70 -7.65 -9.84
N PRO A 82 18.86 -6.49 -10.52
CA PRO A 82 18.19 -5.22 -10.25
C PRO A 82 16.80 -5.08 -10.89
N GLY A 83 16.40 -5.98 -11.80
CA GLY A 83 15.13 -5.89 -12.53
C GLY A 83 13.89 -5.78 -11.65
N SER A 84 13.89 -6.39 -10.46
CA SER A 84 12.79 -6.28 -9.48
C SER A 84 12.55 -4.87 -8.95
N MET A 85 13.54 -3.98 -9.08
CA MET A 85 13.43 -2.58 -8.66
C MET A 85 12.88 -1.68 -9.77
N ASN A 86 12.84 -2.15 -11.03
CA ASN A 86 12.59 -1.33 -12.21
C ASN A 86 11.09 -1.14 -12.50
N GLY A 87 10.34 -0.62 -11.52
CA GLY A 87 8.92 -0.30 -11.66
C GLY A 87 8.62 1.13 -12.10
N GLY A 88 7.44 1.32 -12.67
CA GLY A 88 6.89 2.63 -13.01
C GLY A 88 7.43 3.21 -14.32
N LEU A 89 7.63 4.53 -14.34
CA LEU A 89 8.09 5.26 -15.51
C LEU A 89 9.61 5.37 -15.52
N TYR A 90 10.21 5.44 -16.70
CA TYR A 90 11.65 5.66 -16.81
C TYR A 90 11.95 7.14 -16.98
N CYS A 91 12.70 7.74 -16.04
CA CYS A 91 13.20 9.09 -16.17
C CYS A 91 14.47 9.07 -17.02
N ASP A 92 14.42 9.57 -18.25
CA ASP A 92 15.58 9.54 -19.14
C ASP A 92 16.69 10.53 -18.72
N GLU A 93 17.84 10.43 -19.38
CA GLU A 93 19.03 11.27 -19.11
C GLU A 93 18.80 12.78 -19.37
N ASN A 94 17.68 13.15 -19.99
CA ASN A 94 17.29 14.52 -20.26
C ASN A 94 16.15 15.01 -19.34
N GLY A 95 15.68 14.18 -18.41
CA GLY A 95 14.58 14.50 -17.50
C GLY A 95 13.18 14.34 -18.11
N ASN A 96 13.03 13.55 -19.17
CA ASN A 96 11.70 13.23 -19.68
C ASN A 96 11.23 11.86 -19.17
N LEU A 97 9.96 11.79 -18.77
CA LEU A 97 9.31 10.55 -18.37
C LEU A 97 8.93 9.72 -19.59
N GLN A 98 9.47 8.52 -19.68
CA GLN A 98 9.18 7.52 -20.69
C GLN A 98 8.21 6.48 -20.13
N LYS A 99 7.19 6.15 -20.93
CA LYS A 99 6.23 5.07 -20.67
C LYS A 99 6.79 3.75 -21.25
N PRO A 100 7.26 2.80 -20.42
CA PRO A 100 7.92 1.59 -20.93
C PRO A 100 7.01 0.73 -21.81
N ASN A 101 5.77 0.49 -21.38
CA ASN A 101 4.81 -0.31 -22.13
C ASN A 101 3.74 0.59 -22.75
N LYS A 102 3.91 0.93 -24.04
CA LYS A 102 2.99 1.80 -24.78
C LYS A 102 1.56 1.25 -24.85
N ASN A 103 1.41 -0.08 -24.83
CA ASN A 103 0.14 -0.78 -25.00
C ASN A 103 -0.62 -1.01 -23.68
N GLN A 104 0.00 -0.75 -22.53
CA GLN A 104 -0.62 -0.90 -21.22
C GLN A 104 -1.04 0.48 -20.67
N ALA A 105 -2.13 0.55 -19.91
CA ALA A 105 -2.47 1.77 -19.18
C ALA A 105 -1.43 2.08 -18.08
N TYR A 106 -1.41 3.32 -17.57
CA TYR A 106 -0.59 3.65 -16.40
C TYR A 106 -1.11 2.92 -15.16
N CYS A 107 -2.41 3.02 -14.92
CA CYS A 107 -3.12 2.26 -13.91
C CYS A 107 -4.19 1.41 -14.58
N TYR A 108 -4.36 0.18 -14.12
CA TYR A 108 -5.40 -0.71 -14.63
C TYR A 108 -6.05 -1.49 -13.50
N GLU A 109 -7.31 -1.89 -13.70
CA GLU A 109 -8.07 -2.61 -12.68
C GLU A 109 -7.41 -3.95 -12.32
N GLY A 110 -7.29 -4.22 -11.02
CA GLY A 110 -7.04 -5.57 -10.53
C GLY A 110 -8.25 -6.48 -10.79
N LYS A 111 -8.19 -7.72 -10.33
CA LYS A 111 -9.26 -8.71 -10.60
C LYS A 111 -10.60 -8.42 -9.89
N GLY A 112 -10.66 -7.45 -8.99
CA GLY A 112 -11.91 -6.98 -8.38
C GLY A 112 -12.56 -7.96 -7.39
N THR A 113 -11.81 -8.92 -6.86
CA THR A 113 -12.31 -10.01 -5.99
C THR A 113 -12.02 -9.83 -4.50
N LEU A 114 -11.32 -8.75 -4.11
CA LEU A 114 -11.02 -8.47 -2.71
C LEU A 114 -11.32 -7.02 -2.35
N SER A 115 -11.85 -6.82 -1.14
CA SER A 115 -11.98 -5.50 -0.52
C SER A 115 -11.55 -5.53 0.94
N ALA A 116 -11.20 -4.38 1.50
CA ALA A 116 -11.03 -4.19 2.92
C ALA A 116 -12.31 -3.58 3.50
N PHE A 117 -12.81 -4.16 4.60
CA PHE A 117 -13.99 -3.69 5.33
C PHE A 117 -13.60 -3.31 6.75
N ASN A 118 -13.87 -2.08 7.15
CA ASN A 118 -13.44 -1.57 8.45
C ASN A 118 -14.62 -1.43 9.40
N LYS A 119 -14.65 -2.24 10.46
CA LYS A 119 -15.62 -2.15 11.57
C LYS A 119 -15.00 -1.62 12.87
N ALA A 120 -13.74 -1.18 12.83
CA ALA A 120 -13.00 -0.74 14.00
C ALA A 120 -13.23 0.74 14.37
N GLY A 121 -14.23 1.39 13.75
CA GLY A 121 -14.67 2.76 14.07
C GLY A 121 -13.79 3.86 13.45
N SER A 122 -12.51 3.89 13.75
CA SER A 122 -11.56 4.85 13.14
C SER A 122 -11.05 4.36 11.79
N GLN A 123 -10.56 5.25 10.93
CA GLN A 123 -9.98 4.88 9.64
C GLN A 123 -8.84 3.87 9.79
N VAL A 124 -8.64 3.00 8.80
CA VAL A 124 -7.54 2.05 8.73
C VAL A 124 -6.80 2.23 7.41
N ALA A 125 -5.48 2.31 7.45
CA ALA A 125 -4.64 2.36 6.26
C ALA A 125 -4.09 0.96 5.93
N PHE A 126 -4.48 0.43 4.77
CA PHE A 126 -3.85 -0.72 4.14
C PHE A 126 -2.76 -0.19 3.21
N CYS A 127 -1.51 -0.56 3.46
CA CYS A 127 -0.37 -0.04 2.72
C CYS A 127 0.20 -1.15 1.85
N GLN A 128 0.00 -1.04 0.53
CA GLN A 128 0.50 -2.00 -0.44
C GLN A 128 2.01 -1.80 -0.64
N THR A 129 2.72 -2.92 -0.71
CA THR A 129 4.13 -2.97 -1.11
C THR A 129 4.30 -2.50 -2.56
N VAL A 130 5.28 -1.65 -2.81
CA VAL A 130 5.65 -1.21 -4.16
C VAL A 130 6.41 -2.33 -4.87
N LEU A 131 5.76 -2.95 -5.85
CA LEU A 131 6.34 -4.05 -6.60
C LEU A 131 5.88 -4.00 -8.07
N PRO A 132 6.79 -4.01 -9.06
CA PRO A 132 8.25 -3.88 -8.92
C PRO A 132 8.64 -2.52 -8.32
N GLY A 133 9.70 -2.50 -7.53
CA GLY A 133 10.14 -1.32 -6.78
C GLY A 133 11.00 -1.69 -5.57
N ASN A 134 11.10 -0.77 -4.61
CA ASN A 134 11.93 -0.92 -3.41
C ASN A 134 11.31 -1.82 -2.32
N GLU A 135 10.15 -2.42 -2.59
CA GLU A 135 9.41 -3.30 -1.68
C GLU A 135 8.93 -2.64 -0.37
N GLU A 136 9.01 -1.31 -0.27
CA GLU A 136 8.41 -0.59 0.83
C GLU A 136 6.88 -0.54 0.69
N MET A 137 6.19 -0.40 1.83
CA MET A 137 4.73 -0.38 1.96
C MET A 137 4.19 1.04 1.88
N LEU A 138 4.21 1.60 0.67
CA LEU A 138 4.01 3.02 0.47
C LEU A 138 2.65 3.38 -0.13
N ILE A 139 2.02 2.47 -0.87
CA ILE A 139 0.79 2.76 -1.64
C ILE A 139 -0.44 2.63 -0.74
N PRO A 140 -1.17 3.71 -0.43
CA PRO A 140 -2.22 3.68 0.58
C PRO A 140 -3.61 3.35 0.00
N THR A 141 -4.33 2.45 0.66
CA THR A 141 -5.79 2.34 0.62
C THR A 141 -6.35 2.71 2.00
N VAL A 142 -7.03 3.85 2.10
CA VAL A 142 -7.63 4.33 3.36
C VAL A 142 -9.08 3.90 3.45
N VAL A 143 -9.42 3.11 4.47
CA VAL A 143 -10.76 2.58 4.70
C VAL A 143 -11.39 3.30 5.89
N GLY A 144 -12.39 4.14 5.64
CA GLY A 144 -13.15 4.82 6.69
C GLY A 144 -13.89 3.84 7.60
N GLY A 145 -14.25 4.28 8.81
CA GLY A 145 -15.08 3.48 9.72
C GLY A 145 -16.42 3.10 9.11
N GLY A 146 -16.82 1.84 9.25
CA GLY A 146 -18.03 1.29 8.64
C GLY A 146 -18.02 1.21 7.11
N SER A 147 -16.88 1.50 6.47
CA SER A 147 -16.76 1.59 5.02
C SER A 147 -15.98 0.43 4.42
N THR A 148 -16.13 0.25 3.11
CA THR A 148 -15.43 -0.76 2.31
C THR A 148 -14.64 -0.06 1.20
N GLN A 149 -13.43 -0.54 0.92
CA GLN A 149 -12.64 -0.10 -0.23
C GLN A 149 -12.06 -1.30 -0.99
N PRO A 150 -11.98 -1.26 -2.32
CA PRO A 150 -11.35 -2.33 -3.10
C PRO A 150 -9.84 -2.42 -2.80
N LEU A 151 -9.31 -3.63 -2.77
CA LEU A 151 -7.88 -3.88 -2.76
C LEU A 151 -7.44 -4.38 -4.14
N ALA A 152 -6.26 -3.98 -4.58
CA ALA A 152 -5.71 -4.44 -5.84
C ALA A 152 -5.37 -5.93 -5.76
N VAL A 153 -5.88 -6.71 -6.71
CA VAL A 153 -5.65 -8.16 -6.82
C VAL A 153 -4.95 -8.43 -8.15
N PRO A 154 -3.65 -8.78 -8.13
CA PRO A 154 -2.93 -9.23 -9.30
C PRO A 154 -3.46 -10.54 -9.87
N GLY A 155 -3.42 -10.65 -11.19
CA GLY A 155 -3.50 -11.93 -11.89
C GLY A 155 -2.12 -12.46 -12.28
N PRO A 156 -2.08 -13.60 -12.99
CA PRO A 156 -0.83 -14.19 -13.48
C PRO A 156 -0.11 -13.30 -14.50
N ASP A 157 -0.82 -12.33 -15.08
CA ASP A 157 -0.32 -11.35 -16.05
C ASP A 157 0.36 -10.12 -15.41
N TYR A 158 0.22 -9.94 -14.10
CA TYR A 158 0.96 -8.90 -13.39
C TYR A 158 2.44 -9.24 -13.32
N TRP A 159 3.30 -8.23 -13.24
CA TRP A 159 4.76 -8.33 -13.25
C TRP A 159 5.31 -9.59 -12.56
N ALA A 160 6.03 -10.43 -13.31
CA ALA A 160 6.61 -11.70 -12.88
C ALA A 160 5.63 -12.69 -12.20
N GLY A 161 4.32 -12.58 -12.46
CA GLY A 161 3.28 -13.40 -11.85
C GLY A 161 3.12 -13.16 -10.34
N THR A 162 3.51 -11.98 -9.85
CA THR A 162 3.58 -11.69 -8.41
C THR A 162 2.22 -11.39 -7.79
N ALA A 163 2.15 -11.58 -6.47
CA ALA A 163 1.01 -11.22 -5.64
C ALA A 163 1.11 -9.76 -5.13
N ALA A 164 -0.01 -9.21 -4.66
CA ALA A 164 0.00 -7.97 -3.90
C ALA A 164 0.16 -8.30 -2.42
N HIS A 165 0.92 -7.47 -1.72
CA HIS A 165 1.15 -7.58 -0.29
C HIS A 165 0.78 -6.27 0.40
N TYR A 166 0.15 -6.35 1.57
CA TYR A 166 -0.38 -5.22 2.32
C TYR A 166 0.03 -5.28 3.78
N TYR A 167 0.40 -4.14 4.36
CA TYR A 167 0.49 -3.93 5.80
C TYR A 167 -0.80 -3.29 6.29
N ILE A 168 -1.40 -3.86 7.34
CA ILE A 168 -2.68 -3.43 7.89
C ILE A 168 -2.41 -2.65 9.16
N ASN A 169 -2.46 -1.32 9.09
CA ASN A 169 -2.13 -0.47 10.25
C ASN A 169 -3.23 -0.46 11.32
N PRO A 170 -2.90 -0.07 12.56
CA PRO A 170 -3.91 0.11 13.60
C PRO A 170 -4.99 1.16 13.24
N PRO A 171 -6.24 0.97 13.66
CA PRO A 171 -7.29 1.97 13.52
C PRO A 171 -6.88 3.32 14.10
N GLY A 172 -7.10 4.40 13.35
CA GLY A 172 -6.71 5.77 13.71
C GLY A 172 -5.35 6.20 13.17
N VAL A 173 -4.51 5.28 12.67
CA VAL A 173 -3.25 5.62 12.00
C VAL A 173 -3.55 6.11 10.58
N SER A 174 -3.09 7.33 10.26
CA SER A 174 -3.26 7.92 8.93
C SER A 174 -2.37 7.23 7.88
N ALA A 175 -2.70 7.40 6.58
CA ALA A 175 -1.83 6.89 5.51
C ALA A 175 -0.42 7.52 5.56
N GLN A 176 -0.32 8.79 5.95
CA GLN A 176 0.94 9.52 6.07
C GLN A 176 1.84 8.97 7.18
N GLU A 177 1.24 8.38 8.21
CA GLU A 177 1.97 7.80 9.35
C GLU A 177 2.13 6.28 9.26
N GLY A 178 1.26 5.62 8.49
CA GLY A 178 1.17 4.17 8.41
C GLY A 178 1.73 3.56 7.13
N CYS A 179 1.80 4.31 6.02
CA CYS A 179 2.37 3.83 4.76
C CYS A 179 3.78 4.39 4.59
N ILE A 180 4.65 4.05 5.54
CA ILE A 180 6.05 4.48 5.65
C ILE A 180 6.91 3.28 6.02
N TRP A 181 8.21 3.35 5.69
CA TRP A 181 9.20 2.61 6.45
C TRP A 181 9.44 3.32 7.80
N GLY A 182 8.95 2.72 8.89
CA GLY A 182 8.93 3.31 10.21
C GLY A 182 10.02 2.77 11.15
N SER A 183 9.84 3.06 12.44
CA SER A 183 10.71 2.61 13.52
C SER A 183 9.99 1.67 14.47
N GLU A 184 10.75 0.82 15.16
CA GLU A 184 10.26 -0.13 16.16
C GLU A 184 9.58 0.55 17.38
N SER A 185 9.61 1.88 17.47
CA SER A 185 8.92 2.62 18.53
C SER A 185 7.39 2.58 18.42
N ASN A 186 6.83 2.25 17.25
CA ASN A 186 5.39 2.24 17.01
C ASN A 186 5.00 1.06 16.12
N ALA A 187 3.92 0.36 16.45
CA ALA A 187 3.40 -0.76 15.65
C ALA A 187 2.62 -0.28 14.41
N ARG A 188 3.30 0.43 13.51
CA ARG A 188 2.78 1.00 12.25
C ARG A 188 3.83 0.95 11.14
N GLY A 189 3.44 1.15 9.88
CA GLY A 189 4.38 0.99 8.77
C GLY A 189 4.79 -0.46 8.59
N ASN A 190 6.06 -0.68 8.27
CA ASN A 190 6.68 -2.01 8.25
C ASN A 190 6.61 -2.75 9.61
N TRP A 191 6.27 -2.06 10.71
CA TRP A 191 6.06 -2.65 12.04
C TRP A 191 4.58 -2.88 12.38
N ALA A 192 3.65 -2.69 11.43
CA ALA A 192 2.23 -3.01 11.66
C ALA A 192 2.06 -4.49 12.08
N PRO A 193 1.16 -4.82 13.02
CA PRO A 193 1.02 -6.19 13.54
C PRO A 193 0.64 -7.24 12.49
N TYR A 194 -0.10 -6.84 11.46
CA TYR A 194 -0.69 -7.75 10.49
C TYR A 194 -0.32 -7.39 9.06
N VAL A 195 -0.17 -8.44 8.26
CA VAL A 195 0.01 -8.33 6.81
C VAL A 195 -0.99 -9.22 6.08
N ALA A 196 -1.23 -8.90 4.81
CA ALA A 196 -2.05 -9.69 3.92
C ALA A 196 -1.38 -9.87 2.55
N GLY A 197 -1.56 -11.05 1.96
CA GLY A 197 -1.12 -11.39 0.61
C GLY A 197 -2.32 -11.77 -0.25
N VAL A 198 -2.32 -11.38 -1.53
CA VAL A 198 -3.41 -11.73 -2.44
C VAL A 198 -2.97 -11.85 -3.90
N ASN A 199 -3.47 -12.87 -4.58
CA ASN A 199 -3.41 -13.02 -6.04
C ASN A 199 -4.59 -13.87 -6.53
N GLN A 200 -4.87 -13.78 -7.83
CA GLN A 200 -5.82 -14.65 -8.52
C GLN A 200 -5.11 -15.52 -9.55
N ASP A 201 -5.45 -16.81 -9.61
CA ASP A 201 -4.95 -17.71 -10.66
C ASP A 201 -5.75 -17.59 -11.98
N SER A 202 -5.29 -18.29 -13.02
CA SER A 202 -5.97 -18.34 -14.32
C SER A 202 -7.36 -19.00 -14.29
N ASN A 203 -7.71 -19.72 -13.22
CA ASN A 203 -9.02 -20.34 -13.04
C ASN A 203 -10.01 -19.41 -12.31
N GLY A 204 -9.58 -18.18 -11.95
CA GLY A 204 -10.40 -17.22 -11.22
C GLY A 204 -10.43 -17.45 -9.71
N ASN A 205 -9.61 -18.36 -9.16
CA ASN A 205 -9.52 -18.54 -7.72
C ASN A 205 -8.66 -17.43 -7.13
N THR A 206 -9.20 -16.68 -6.17
CA THR A 206 -8.48 -15.65 -5.44
C THR A 206 -8.01 -16.22 -4.11
N PHE A 207 -6.70 -16.24 -3.90
CA PHE A 207 -6.07 -16.69 -2.66
C PHE A 207 -5.83 -15.47 -1.78
N VAL A 208 -6.48 -15.40 -0.63
CA VAL A 208 -6.35 -14.30 0.33
C VAL A 208 -5.71 -14.85 1.58
N GLN A 209 -4.53 -14.33 1.92
CA GLN A 209 -3.78 -14.67 3.12
C GLN A 209 -3.85 -13.51 4.12
N ILE A 210 -4.04 -13.82 5.39
CA ILE A 210 -3.73 -12.92 6.50
C ILE A 210 -2.70 -13.58 7.41
N SER A 211 -1.76 -12.80 7.92
CA SER A 211 -0.65 -13.27 8.75
C SER A 211 -0.31 -12.25 9.83
N TRP A 212 0.27 -12.73 10.92
CA TRP A 212 1.11 -11.86 11.74
C TRP A 212 2.29 -11.37 10.91
N ASN A 213 2.72 -10.13 11.17
CA ASN A 213 3.91 -9.59 10.55
C ASN A 213 5.17 -10.12 11.28
N PRO A 214 6.08 -10.83 10.60
CA PRO A 214 7.30 -11.33 11.21
C PRO A 214 8.19 -10.22 11.77
N ILE A 215 8.19 -9.02 11.17
CA ILE A 215 8.95 -7.86 11.68
C ILE A 215 8.39 -7.42 13.04
N PHE A 216 7.07 -7.35 13.18
CA PHE A 216 6.42 -7.07 14.46
C PHE A 216 6.74 -8.15 15.50
N LEU A 217 6.64 -9.43 15.13
CA LEU A 217 6.89 -10.56 16.03
C LEU A 217 8.34 -10.63 16.51
N GLY A 218 9.31 -10.31 15.64
CA GLY A 218 10.74 -10.27 15.96
C GLY A 218 11.17 -9.07 16.79
N SER A 219 10.24 -8.22 17.23
CA SER A 219 10.51 -6.94 17.87
C SER A 219 9.99 -6.86 19.29
N SER A 220 10.42 -5.83 20.02
CA SER A 220 9.92 -5.47 21.34
C SER A 220 8.42 -5.10 21.34
N LEU A 221 7.85 -4.72 20.19
CA LEU A 221 6.43 -4.40 20.06
C LEU A 221 5.52 -5.61 20.29
N SER A 222 6.01 -6.83 20.05
CA SER A 222 5.25 -8.08 20.20
C SER A 222 4.74 -8.33 21.63
N GLY A 223 5.36 -7.70 22.64
CA GLY A 223 4.90 -7.73 24.02
C GLY A 223 3.58 -6.99 24.26
N ASN A 224 3.21 -6.07 23.36
CA ASN A 224 1.97 -5.30 23.43
C ASN A 224 0.94 -5.89 22.47
N LYS A 225 -0.14 -6.45 23.01
CA LYS A 225 -1.22 -6.99 22.18
C LYS A 225 -1.91 -5.87 21.38
N PRO A 226 -2.12 -6.07 20.06
CA PRO A 226 -2.91 -5.13 19.27
C PRO A 226 -4.34 -5.02 19.82
N ASN A 227 -4.92 -3.82 19.72
CA ASN A 227 -6.30 -3.53 20.12
C ASN A 227 -7.32 -3.70 18.97
N TYR A 228 -6.91 -4.38 17.91
CA TYR A 228 -7.75 -4.71 16.76
C TYR A 228 -7.34 -6.08 16.21
N GLY A 229 -8.24 -6.72 15.48
CA GLY A 229 -8.00 -7.98 14.78
C GLY A 229 -8.43 -7.91 13.33
N VAL A 230 -8.11 -8.96 12.59
CA VAL A 230 -8.44 -9.10 11.17
C VAL A 230 -9.01 -10.49 10.89
N LYS A 231 -9.98 -10.58 9.98
CA LYS A 231 -10.49 -11.87 9.50
C LYS A 231 -10.87 -11.80 8.04
N ILE A 232 -10.90 -12.95 7.37
CA ILE A 232 -11.41 -13.05 6.01
C ILE A 232 -12.87 -13.50 6.06
N THR A 233 -13.72 -12.79 5.33
CA THR A 233 -15.14 -13.12 5.11
C THR A 233 -15.42 -13.17 3.62
N CYS A 234 -16.46 -13.89 3.21
CA CYS A 234 -16.89 -13.93 1.82
C CYS A 234 -18.32 -13.41 1.69
N ASP A 235 -18.67 -12.84 0.53
CA ASP A 235 -20.05 -12.41 0.27
C ASP A 235 -21.03 -13.60 0.32
N ASN A 236 -20.56 -14.77 -0.13
CA ASN A 236 -21.18 -16.07 0.08
C ASN A 236 -20.14 -17.04 0.64
N GLU A 237 -20.43 -17.68 1.79
CA GLU A 237 -19.48 -18.55 2.48
C GLU A 237 -19.22 -19.86 1.72
N GLU A 238 -20.20 -20.38 0.97
CA GLU A 238 -20.08 -21.63 0.21
C GLU A 238 -19.06 -21.54 -0.96
N ASP A 239 -18.85 -20.31 -1.45
CA ASP A 239 -17.91 -20.00 -2.52
C ASP A 239 -16.47 -19.89 -2.01
N CYS A 240 -16.26 -20.00 -0.71
CA CYS A 240 -14.96 -19.92 -0.06
C CYS A 240 -14.54 -21.23 0.60
N VAL A 241 -13.24 -21.51 0.54
CA VAL A 241 -12.61 -22.66 1.22
C VAL A 241 -11.51 -22.14 2.13
N GLY A 242 -11.33 -22.76 3.29
CA GLY A 242 -10.30 -22.39 4.27
C GLY A 242 -10.77 -21.45 5.39
N ALA A 243 -12.07 -21.11 5.43
CA ALA A 243 -12.67 -20.41 6.55
C ALA A 243 -12.97 -21.38 7.73
N PRO A 244 -12.96 -20.92 8.99
CA PRO A 244 -12.63 -19.56 9.43
C PRO A 244 -11.13 -19.27 9.25
N CYS A 245 -10.80 -17.99 9.02
CA CYS A 245 -9.43 -17.49 8.96
C CYS A 245 -9.41 -16.11 9.63
N SER A 246 -8.92 -16.06 10.87
CA SER A 246 -9.01 -14.89 11.74
C SER A 246 -7.83 -14.76 12.68
N ILE A 247 -7.40 -13.53 12.93
CA ILE A 247 -6.43 -13.15 13.97
C ILE A 247 -7.15 -12.23 14.95
N ASP A 248 -7.40 -12.73 16.16
CA ASP A 248 -8.13 -12.01 17.22
C ASP A 248 -7.28 -12.02 18.50
N PRO A 249 -6.51 -10.96 18.76
CA PRO A 249 -5.60 -10.90 19.91
C PRO A 249 -6.30 -10.93 21.28
N SER A 250 -7.63 -10.78 21.33
CA SER A 250 -8.42 -10.97 22.57
C SER A 250 -8.68 -12.44 22.90
N LYS A 251 -8.64 -13.32 21.89
CA LYS A 251 -8.90 -14.76 22.03
C LYS A 251 -7.63 -15.60 21.95
N SER A 252 -6.59 -15.07 21.31
CA SER A 252 -5.37 -15.80 21.01
C SER A 252 -4.12 -15.00 21.39
N GLY A 253 -3.00 -15.70 21.60
CA GLY A 253 -1.69 -15.12 21.85
C GLY A 253 -1.12 -14.38 20.63
N ALA A 254 0.04 -13.73 20.81
CA ALA A 254 0.82 -13.28 19.68
C ALA A 254 1.21 -14.47 18.81
N ASN A 255 1.24 -14.28 17.49
CA ASN A 255 1.52 -15.32 16.50
C ASN A 255 0.48 -16.46 16.42
N GLU A 256 -0.73 -16.31 16.96
CA GLU A 256 -1.80 -17.31 16.82
C GLU A 256 -2.85 -16.88 15.79
N VAL A 257 -3.41 -17.88 15.10
CA VAL A 257 -4.41 -17.71 14.03
C VAL A 257 -5.53 -18.73 14.26
N GLN A 258 -6.78 -18.30 14.14
CA GLN A 258 -7.97 -19.16 14.19
C GLN A 258 -8.29 -19.66 12.79
N GLY A 259 -8.36 -20.98 12.63
CA GLY A 259 -8.61 -21.62 11.34
C GLY A 259 -7.59 -22.69 10.98
N ALA A 260 -7.63 -23.12 9.72
CA ALA A 260 -6.53 -23.88 9.13
C ALA A 260 -5.32 -22.95 8.97
N SER A 261 -4.30 -23.13 9.82
CA SER A 261 -3.11 -22.28 9.85
C SER A 261 -1.85 -23.03 9.42
N SER A 262 -0.89 -22.28 8.89
CA SER A 262 0.47 -22.74 8.61
C SER A 262 1.48 -21.68 9.06
N THR A 263 2.76 -22.03 9.08
CA THR A 263 3.86 -21.15 9.48
C THR A 263 4.65 -20.71 8.25
N GLY A 264 4.80 -19.39 8.09
CA GLY A 264 5.47 -18.76 6.96
C GLY A 264 6.83 -18.16 7.31
N ALA A 265 7.23 -17.14 6.55
CA ALA A 265 8.49 -16.43 6.75
C ALA A 265 8.57 -15.84 8.17
N GLY A 266 9.78 -15.88 8.76
CA GLY A 266 10.04 -15.37 10.11
C GLY A 266 9.25 -16.09 11.21
N ASN A 267 8.83 -17.34 10.98
CA ASN A 267 7.97 -18.14 11.86
C ASN A 267 6.60 -17.51 12.16
N ALA A 268 6.14 -16.59 11.29
CA ALA A 268 4.82 -15.98 11.42
C ALA A 268 3.72 -16.95 10.96
N ASN A 269 2.72 -17.15 11.80
CA ASN A 269 1.56 -17.96 11.45
C ASN A 269 0.57 -17.17 10.61
N PHE A 270 -0.01 -17.87 9.64
CA PHE A 270 -0.98 -17.35 8.70
C PHE A 270 -2.11 -18.34 8.43
N CYS A 271 -3.20 -17.86 7.87
CA CYS A 271 -4.25 -18.69 7.26
C CYS A 271 -4.59 -18.14 5.88
N VAL A 272 -5.21 -18.98 5.04
CA VAL A 272 -5.58 -18.66 3.67
C VAL A 272 -7.04 -19.01 3.44
N VAL A 273 -7.77 -18.10 2.80
CA VAL A 273 -9.08 -18.38 2.23
C VAL A 273 -8.99 -18.29 0.71
N THR A 274 -9.53 -19.29 0.02
CA THR A 274 -9.67 -19.29 -1.43
C THR A 274 -11.10 -18.94 -1.80
N ALA A 275 -11.30 -17.78 -2.42
CA ALA A 275 -12.57 -17.41 -3.05
C ALA A 275 -12.59 -17.96 -4.48
N LYS A 276 -13.47 -18.94 -4.74
CA LYS A 276 -13.50 -19.71 -5.98
C LYS A 276 -14.15 -18.93 -7.12
N ASN A 277 -13.69 -19.14 -8.35
CA ASN A 277 -14.37 -18.71 -9.59
C ASN A 277 -14.82 -17.23 -9.62
N GLY A 278 -13.98 -16.30 -9.16
CA GLY A 278 -14.30 -14.86 -9.14
C GLY A 278 -15.19 -14.42 -7.98
N ALA A 279 -15.47 -15.30 -7.01
CA ALA A 279 -16.17 -14.92 -5.79
C ALA A 279 -15.42 -13.82 -5.03
N LYS A 280 -16.18 -13.03 -4.26
CA LYS A 280 -15.68 -11.85 -3.56
C LYS A 280 -15.42 -12.15 -2.09
N ALA A 281 -14.21 -11.83 -1.66
CA ALA A 281 -13.80 -11.86 -0.27
C ALA A 281 -13.60 -10.44 0.28
N LYS A 282 -13.58 -10.34 1.61
CA LYS A 282 -13.24 -9.14 2.35
C LYS A 282 -12.25 -9.46 3.46
N ILE A 283 -11.28 -8.59 3.66
CA ILE A 283 -10.52 -8.52 4.91
C ILE A 283 -11.28 -7.58 5.84
N GLU A 284 -11.96 -8.13 6.84
CA GLU A 284 -12.66 -7.36 7.88
C GLU A 284 -11.69 -7.01 9.01
N VAL A 285 -11.60 -5.72 9.33
CA VAL A 285 -10.87 -5.19 10.48
C VAL A 285 -11.86 -4.88 11.60
N PHE A 286 -11.59 -5.33 12.83
CA PHE A 286 -12.47 -5.13 13.99
C PHE A 286 -11.69 -4.75 15.24
N SER A 287 -12.27 -3.96 16.15
CA SER A 287 -11.66 -3.60 17.43
C SER A 287 -11.73 -4.74 18.45
N VAL A 288 -10.76 -4.81 19.36
CA VAL A 288 -10.77 -5.71 20.52
C VAL A 288 -10.66 -4.94 21.85
N GLY A 289 -11.61 -5.17 22.78
CA GLY A 289 -11.73 -4.51 24.10
C GLY A 289 -12.22 -3.05 24.05
N SER A 290 -13.06 -2.52 24.95
CA SER A 290 -14.00 -3.07 25.94
C SER A 290 -15.40 -2.58 25.58
N GLY A 291 -16.37 -3.50 25.50
CA GLY A 291 -17.82 -3.23 25.61
C GLY A 291 -18.39 -2.09 24.76
N SER A 292 -18.99 -2.43 23.62
CA SER A 292 -20.04 -1.60 23.00
C SER A 292 -21.30 -1.62 23.88
N ASN A 293 -21.23 -0.97 25.04
CA ASN A 293 -22.37 -0.63 25.88
C ASN A 293 -22.28 0.87 26.20
N SER A 294 -22.64 1.68 25.22
CA SER A 294 -23.30 2.99 25.37
C SER A 294 -23.37 3.70 24.02
N LYS A 295 -24.31 3.29 23.16
CA LYS A 295 -25.07 4.30 22.43
C LYS A 295 -25.92 5.00 23.48
N ARG A 296 -25.37 6.04 24.11
CA ARG A 296 -26.23 7.12 24.59
C ARG A 296 -26.61 7.86 23.31
N ASP A 297 -27.86 7.71 22.92
CA ASP A 297 -28.48 8.64 22.00
C ASP A 297 -28.27 10.04 22.56
N VAL A 298 -27.32 10.79 21.99
CA VAL A 298 -27.28 12.23 22.17
C VAL A 298 -28.37 12.74 21.25
N GLU A 299 -29.58 12.76 21.82
CA GLU A 299 -30.72 13.47 21.28
C GLU A 299 -30.27 14.91 21.01
N HIS A 300 -30.19 15.26 19.73
CA HIS A 300 -29.86 16.60 19.27
C HIS A 300 -31.04 17.51 19.66
N HIS A 301 -31.06 18.01 20.90
CA HIS A 301 -31.91 19.13 21.27
C HIS A 301 -31.43 20.35 20.51
N VAL A 302 -32.05 20.58 19.36
CA VAL A 302 -32.00 21.82 18.60
C VAL A 302 -32.55 22.92 19.49
N HIS A 303 -31.66 23.70 20.11
CA HIS A 303 -32.01 24.98 20.70
C HIS A 303 -32.51 25.90 19.58
N LYS A 304 -33.83 26.09 19.54
CA LYS A 304 -34.47 27.17 18.79
C LYS A 304 -33.97 28.49 19.35
N TYR A 305 -33.12 29.20 18.59
CA TYR A 305 -32.85 30.61 18.83
C TYR A 305 -34.14 31.40 18.56
N ALA A 306 -34.78 31.85 19.64
CA ALA A 306 -35.84 32.84 19.58
C ALA A 306 -35.18 34.22 19.39
N ASN A 307 -35.51 34.86 18.27
CA ASN A 307 -35.13 36.23 17.93
C ASN A 307 -35.96 37.18 18.82
N GLN A 308 -35.36 37.80 19.84
CA GLN A 308 -36.00 38.86 20.61
C GLN A 308 -35.66 40.22 20.00
N THR A 309 -36.61 40.76 19.25
CA THR A 309 -36.68 42.17 18.86
C THR A 309 -37.04 42.99 20.08
N SER A 310 -36.21 43.96 20.42
CA SER A 310 -36.43 44.97 21.46
C SER A 310 -37.30 46.11 20.91
N GLU A 311 -38.53 46.23 21.38
CA GLU A 311 -39.32 47.45 21.25
C GLU A 311 -39.37 48.19 22.58
N SER A 312 -38.80 49.41 22.58
CA SER A 312 -38.93 50.40 23.63
C SER A 312 -40.36 50.90 23.72
N THR A 313 -40.96 50.85 24.92
CA THR A 313 -42.18 51.62 25.21
C THR A 313 -41.84 52.77 26.15
N THR A 314 -41.92 53.97 25.60
CA THR A 314 -41.83 55.25 26.28
C THR A 314 -43.06 55.44 27.17
N THR A 315 -42.85 55.65 28.47
CA THR A 315 -43.85 56.21 29.38
C THR A 315 -43.76 57.73 29.34
N LEU A 316 -44.87 58.41 29.02
CA LEU A 316 -45.08 59.81 29.39
C LEU A 316 -46.57 60.05 29.66
N SER A 317 -46.77 60.72 30.79
CA SER A 317 -47.96 61.17 31.51
C SER A 317 -48.87 62.13 30.73
N ASN A 318 -50.18 61.84 30.72
CA ASN A 318 -51.28 62.62 31.31
C ASN A 318 -52.64 61.97 30.99
#